data_AF-A0A6G7P0R7-F1
#
_entry.id   AF-A0A6G7P0R7-F1
#
_cell.length_a   1.000
_cell.length_b   1.000
_cell.length_c   1.000
_cell.angle_alpha   90.00
_cell.angle_beta   90.00
_cell.angle_gamma   90.00
#
_symmetry.space_group_name_H-M   'P 1'
#
loop_
_entity.id
_entity.type
_entity.pdbx_description
1 polymer ?
#
loop_
_entity_poly.entity_id
_entity_poly.type
_entity_poly.pdbx_seq_one_letter_code
_entity_poly.pdbx_strand_id
1 'polypeptide(L)'
;MTASFSDQLLALARPNLAWVCEQLDLFDSLVPAGVVSFDRDEPSVTRSGITLRAHVIGTYAVDGTWMWAWANESYRDSAIAARSLELRELGEREGVPELTEPMPDLNHFPDPRLAADHLLLMCMGLLDARGGVICAVNERGRLFMVVDDPAVPRAEPRAARLATALRNGAALLPGSALQPVRSWFARHGIEPVYGPGRVEGVLDGGDRVVVTLDGEGVTAVEVTGPDGGAPACGTAGEQELKGARRSPDAPHRTFPRPLLAVAARELAFSILRTRAMVQYADDHLDFAGRAPLWDERAGELRFPGGGLKARRLGSYDTEEGWFRWAPGTEDFRDRFREAAGLGRAEAGMLPELSGEQVDLRAYGPREAVAVALARTAASVAGHTFTSLGNDFFAVTDDRLGDTGITDLDGAVTDIRGGASWLQGLVEQSTRAETMRSLAQSYFERAGLQVWHYGQPDFISGVIGVYEVRVHFAPDGTITEVTPGMLMGAPM
;
A
#
# COMPACT_ATOMS: atom_id res chain seq x y z
N MET A 1 -20.19 -25.38 0.88
CA MET A 1 -20.49 -24.33 -0.12
C MET A 1 -19.38 -23.30 0.03
N THR A 2 -18.59 -23.07 -1.02
CA THR A 2 -17.62 -21.97 -1.04
C THR A 2 -18.39 -20.65 -1.11
N ALA A 3 -18.07 -19.71 -0.22
CA ALA A 3 -18.67 -18.38 -0.25
C ALA A 3 -18.45 -17.71 -1.61
N SER A 4 -19.49 -17.08 -2.14
CA SER A 4 -19.49 -16.40 -3.43
C SER A 4 -20.51 -15.26 -3.39
N PHE A 5 -20.31 -14.27 -4.26
CA PHE A 5 -21.34 -13.25 -4.51
C PHE A 5 -22.60 -13.89 -5.11
N SER A 6 -23.72 -13.18 -5.05
CA SER A 6 -25.00 -13.59 -5.61
C SER A 6 -24.89 -13.85 -7.10
N ASP A 7 -25.68 -14.80 -7.60
CA ASP A 7 -25.75 -15.12 -9.02
C ASP A 7 -26.12 -13.88 -9.86
N GLN A 8 -26.93 -12.97 -9.30
CA GLN A 8 -27.31 -11.71 -9.93
C GLN A 8 -26.11 -10.79 -10.13
N LEU A 9 -25.30 -10.55 -9.08
CA LEU A 9 -24.10 -9.73 -9.20
C LEU A 9 -23.10 -10.37 -10.17
N LEU A 10 -22.90 -11.68 -10.06
CA LEU A 10 -21.99 -12.42 -10.93
C LEU A 10 -22.43 -12.35 -12.41
N ALA A 11 -23.72 -12.44 -12.69
CA ALA A 11 -24.26 -12.34 -14.05
C ALA A 11 -24.03 -10.95 -14.68
N LEU A 12 -24.13 -9.88 -13.88
CA LEU A 12 -23.88 -8.52 -14.34
C LEU A 12 -22.39 -8.21 -14.50
N ALA A 13 -21.56 -8.65 -13.55
CA ALA A 13 -20.17 -8.23 -13.48
C ALA A 13 -19.23 -9.08 -14.33
N ARG A 14 -19.41 -10.41 -14.38
CA ARG A 14 -18.51 -11.35 -15.06
C ARG A 14 -18.22 -10.98 -16.53
N PRO A 15 -19.20 -10.54 -17.35
CA PRO A 15 -18.92 -10.14 -18.72
C PRO A 15 -17.87 -9.03 -18.83
N ASN A 16 -17.67 -8.21 -17.81
CA ASN A 16 -16.78 -7.05 -17.89
C ASN A 16 -15.33 -7.35 -17.54
N LEU A 17 -15.04 -8.48 -16.89
CA LEU A 17 -13.78 -8.66 -16.16
C LEU A 17 -12.54 -8.75 -17.04
N ALA A 18 -12.64 -9.34 -18.25
CA ALA A 18 -11.49 -9.40 -19.15
C ALA A 18 -11.04 -8.01 -19.61
N TRP A 19 -11.97 -7.14 -20.02
CA TRP A 19 -11.60 -5.79 -20.42
C TRP A 19 -11.26 -4.90 -19.21
N VAL A 20 -11.86 -5.15 -18.03
CA VAL A 20 -11.48 -4.46 -16.78
C VAL A 20 -10.03 -4.76 -16.42
N CYS A 21 -9.59 -6.02 -16.50
CA CYS A 21 -8.19 -6.38 -16.26
C CYS A 21 -7.24 -5.67 -17.23
N GLU A 22 -7.59 -5.62 -18.52
CA GLU A 22 -6.79 -4.89 -19.53
C GLU A 22 -6.75 -3.38 -19.25
N GLN A 23 -7.89 -2.78 -18.87
CA GLN A 23 -7.99 -1.37 -18.53
C GLN A 23 -7.23 -1.02 -17.24
N LEU A 24 -7.26 -1.89 -16.23
CA LEU A 24 -6.53 -1.67 -14.98
C LEU A 24 -5.02 -1.77 -15.20
N ASP A 25 -4.57 -2.73 -16.00
CA ASP A 25 -3.16 -2.87 -16.37
C ASP A 25 -2.65 -1.63 -17.14
N LEU A 26 -3.48 -1.08 -18.05
CA LEU A 26 -3.20 0.24 -18.62
C LEU A 26 -3.09 1.33 -17.56
N PHE A 27 -4.09 1.41 -16.69
CA PHE A 27 -4.15 2.48 -15.69
C PHE A 27 -2.93 2.46 -14.78
N ASP A 28 -2.49 1.30 -14.33
CA ASP A 28 -1.30 1.16 -13.48
C ASP A 28 0.01 1.45 -14.22
N SER A 29 0.08 1.24 -15.54
CA SER A 29 1.23 1.64 -16.34
C SER A 29 1.31 3.17 -16.53
N LEU A 30 0.16 3.83 -16.67
CA LEU A 30 0.08 5.28 -16.88
C LEU A 30 0.11 6.11 -15.60
N VAL A 31 -0.42 5.56 -14.51
CA VAL A 31 -0.57 6.23 -13.22
C VAL A 31 0.13 5.36 -12.17
N PRO A 32 1.46 5.47 -12.02
CA PRO A 32 2.22 4.57 -11.17
C PRO A 32 1.72 4.56 -9.73
N ALA A 33 1.87 3.43 -9.03
CA ALA A 33 1.56 3.38 -7.61
C ALA A 33 2.46 4.35 -6.82
N GLY A 34 1.88 4.95 -5.79
CA GLY A 34 2.58 5.91 -4.95
C GLY A 34 1.63 6.54 -3.96
N VAL A 35 2.03 7.70 -3.44
CA VAL A 35 1.24 8.45 -2.45
C VAL A 35 -0.08 8.84 -3.09
N VAL A 36 -1.17 8.52 -2.39
CA VAL A 36 -2.53 8.85 -2.79
C VAL A 36 -3.07 9.93 -1.84
N SER A 37 -3.59 11.00 -2.42
CA SER A 37 -4.50 11.93 -1.74
C SER A 37 -5.77 12.08 -2.57
N PHE A 38 -6.84 12.54 -1.95
CA PHE A 38 -8.10 12.81 -2.64
C PHE A 38 -8.76 14.05 -2.05
N ASP A 39 -9.53 14.74 -2.87
CA ASP A 39 -10.34 15.88 -2.46
C ASP A 39 -11.81 15.44 -2.45
N ARG A 40 -12.52 15.73 -1.36
CA ARG A 40 -13.92 15.35 -1.15
C ARG A 40 -14.88 16.30 -1.84
N ASP A 41 -14.50 17.56 -1.95
CA ASP A 41 -15.30 18.63 -2.52
C ASP A 41 -15.10 18.69 -4.04
N GLU A 42 -13.88 18.41 -4.51
CA GLU A 42 -13.58 18.17 -5.92
C GLU A 42 -13.33 16.68 -6.16
N PRO A 43 -14.24 15.91 -6.80
CA PRO A 43 -14.18 14.44 -6.89
C PRO A 43 -12.95 13.99 -7.68
N SER A 44 -11.83 13.89 -6.98
CA SER A 44 -10.51 13.74 -7.60
C SER A 44 -9.58 12.96 -6.68
N VAL A 45 -8.66 12.25 -7.32
CA VAL A 45 -7.58 11.53 -6.67
C VAL A 45 -6.27 12.00 -7.28
N THR A 46 -5.29 12.26 -6.42
CA THR A 46 -3.91 12.48 -6.83
C THR A 46 -3.10 11.25 -6.46
N ARG A 47 -2.55 10.55 -7.46
CA ARG A 47 -1.67 9.39 -7.28
C ARG A 47 -0.36 9.68 -8.00
N SER A 48 0.76 9.63 -7.28
CA SER A 48 2.10 9.88 -7.87
C SER A 48 2.19 11.20 -8.64
N GLY A 49 1.50 12.22 -8.12
CA GLY A 49 1.44 13.57 -8.67
C GLY A 49 0.55 13.78 -9.90
N ILE A 50 -0.19 12.75 -10.31
CA ILE A 50 -1.19 12.82 -11.36
C ILE A 50 -2.56 12.95 -10.69
N THR A 51 -3.26 14.05 -10.95
CA THR A 51 -4.61 14.31 -10.45
C THR A 51 -5.63 13.97 -11.51
N LEU A 52 -6.54 13.06 -11.17
CA LEU A 52 -7.60 12.54 -12.05
C LEU A 52 -8.94 12.65 -11.33
N ARG A 53 -10.01 12.86 -12.09
CA ARG A 53 -11.37 12.70 -11.59
C ARG A 53 -11.59 11.27 -11.10
N ALA A 54 -12.07 11.16 -9.86
CA ALA A 54 -12.30 9.88 -9.22
C ALA A 54 -13.39 9.98 -8.16
N HIS A 55 -14.04 8.85 -7.91
CA HIS A 55 -15.19 8.76 -7.03
C HIS A 55 -14.99 7.64 -6.03
N VAL A 56 -15.31 7.89 -4.77
CA VAL A 56 -15.32 6.88 -3.72
C VAL A 56 -16.49 5.96 -3.97
N ILE A 57 -16.19 4.67 -4.01
CA ILE A 57 -17.16 3.60 -4.17
C ILE A 57 -17.53 3.04 -2.80
N GLY A 58 -16.54 2.77 -1.95
CA GLY A 58 -16.77 2.26 -0.60
C GLY A 58 -15.52 2.28 0.26
N THR A 59 -15.71 1.93 1.52
CA THR A 59 -14.65 1.75 2.51
C THR A 59 -14.68 0.34 3.06
N TYR A 60 -13.51 -0.23 3.35
CA TYR A 60 -13.36 -1.52 4.01
C TYR A 60 -12.59 -1.35 5.31
N ALA A 61 -13.10 -1.89 6.41
CA ALA A 61 -12.43 -1.89 7.71
C ALA A 61 -11.78 -3.27 7.99
N VAL A 62 -10.80 -3.28 8.89
CA VAL A 62 -10.03 -4.49 9.24
C VAL A 62 -10.88 -5.60 9.86
N ASP A 63 -12.07 -5.27 10.37
CA ASP A 63 -13.06 -6.21 10.90
C ASP A 63 -13.91 -6.87 9.80
N GLY A 64 -13.53 -6.68 8.53
CA GLY A 64 -14.21 -7.26 7.37
C GLY A 64 -15.43 -6.47 6.88
N THR A 65 -15.73 -5.34 7.50
CA THR A 65 -16.90 -4.53 7.15
C THR A 65 -16.66 -3.71 5.89
N TRP A 66 -17.45 -3.95 4.85
CA TRP A 66 -17.59 -3.04 3.72
C TRP A 66 -18.72 -2.04 3.98
N MET A 67 -18.53 -0.79 3.59
CA MET A 67 -19.56 0.25 3.63
C MET A 67 -19.51 1.05 2.33
N TRP A 68 -20.64 1.13 1.63
CA TRP A 68 -20.74 1.91 0.40
C TRP A 68 -20.67 3.41 0.67
N ALA A 69 -20.09 4.17 -0.26
CA ALA A 69 -19.99 5.63 -0.15
C ALA A 69 -21.37 6.30 -0.12
N TRP A 70 -22.34 5.78 -0.89
CA TRP A 70 -23.73 6.29 -0.88
C TRP A 70 -24.42 6.11 0.48
N ALA A 71 -23.95 5.17 1.31
CA ALA A 71 -24.46 4.90 2.65
C ALA A 71 -23.65 5.58 3.76
N ASN A 72 -22.40 5.92 3.50
CA ASN A 72 -21.49 6.50 4.48
C ASN A 72 -21.84 7.97 4.75
N GLU A 73 -22.15 8.33 6.01
CA GLU A 73 -22.50 9.70 6.39
C GLU A 73 -21.45 10.76 6.04
N SER A 74 -20.18 10.37 5.95
CA SER A 74 -19.11 11.28 5.53
C SER A 74 -19.18 11.60 4.03
N TYR A 75 -19.68 10.71 3.19
CA TYR A 75 -19.65 10.88 1.74
C TYR A 75 -21.03 11.04 1.11
N ARG A 76 -22.09 10.65 1.82
CA ARG A 76 -23.46 10.80 1.33
C ARG A 76 -23.69 12.25 0.95
N ASP A 77 -24.38 12.45 -0.17
CA ASP A 77 -24.71 13.76 -0.74
C ASP A 77 -23.51 14.61 -1.25
N SER A 78 -22.29 14.06 -1.26
CA SER A 78 -21.11 14.72 -1.85
C SER A 78 -20.84 14.26 -3.28
N ALA A 79 -20.16 15.10 -4.07
CA ALA A 79 -19.81 14.80 -5.46
C ALA A 79 -18.91 13.56 -5.59
N ILE A 80 -18.06 13.29 -4.60
CA ILE A 80 -17.17 12.13 -4.61
C ILE A 80 -17.92 10.80 -4.50
N ALA A 81 -19.15 10.77 -3.99
CA ALA A 81 -19.96 9.55 -3.89
C ALA A 81 -20.90 9.31 -5.09
N ALA A 82 -20.93 10.21 -6.09
CA ALA A 82 -21.90 10.16 -7.20
C ALA A 82 -21.92 8.80 -7.93
N ARG A 83 -20.75 8.25 -8.27
CA ARG A 83 -20.67 6.94 -8.95
C ARG A 83 -21.08 5.76 -8.05
N SER A 84 -20.96 5.91 -6.73
CA SER A 84 -21.47 4.91 -5.77
C SER A 84 -23.01 4.89 -5.78
N LEU A 85 -23.66 6.05 -5.89
CA LEU A 85 -25.12 6.14 -6.00
C LEU A 85 -25.64 5.47 -7.29
N GLU A 86 -24.95 5.65 -8.42
CA GLU A 86 -25.31 4.96 -9.68
C GLU A 86 -25.28 3.42 -9.55
N LEU A 87 -24.34 2.88 -8.77
CA LEU A 87 -24.30 1.43 -8.48
C LEU A 87 -25.53 0.98 -7.69
N ARG A 88 -25.98 1.79 -6.72
CA ARG A 88 -27.21 1.49 -5.98
C ARG A 88 -28.43 1.51 -6.91
N GLU A 89 -28.57 2.52 -7.76
CA GLU A 89 -29.67 2.61 -8.73
C GLU A 89 -29.66 1.43 -9.73
N LEU A 90 -28.46 0.99 -10.15
CA LEU A 90 -28.28 -0.23 -10.93
C LEU A 90 -28.73 -1.46 -10.12
N GLY A 91 -28.31 -1.58 -8.86
CA GLY A 91 -28.72 -2.67 -7.98
C GLY A 91 -30.22 -2.75 -7.76
N GLU A 92 -30.89 -1.61 -7.58
CA GLU A 92 -32.35 -1.52 -7.42
C GLU A 92 -33.06 -1.97 -8.71
N ARG A 93 -32.55 -1.59 -9.88
CA ARG A 93 -33.13 -1.96 -11.18
C ARG A 93 -32.95 -3.45 -11.51
N GLU A 94 -31.77 -4.00 -11.23
CA GLU A 94 -31.41 -5.38 -11.61
C GLU A 94 -31.66 -6.40 -10.48
N GLY A 95 -32.09 -5.94 -9.29
CA GLY A 95 -32.37 -6.79 -8.14
C GLY A 95 -31.11 -7.40 -7.50
N VAL A 96 -30.02 -6.61 -7.42
CA VAL A 96 -28.73 -7.07 -6.87
C VAL A 96 -28.56 -6.58 -5.42
N PRO A 97 -28.66 -7.46 -4.42
CA PRO A 97 -28.65 -7.06 -3.01
C PRO A 97 -27.31 -6.43 -2.59
N GLU A 98 -26.18 -6.92 -3.08
CA GLU A 98 -24.86 -6.40 -2.71
C GLU A 98 -24.65 -4.93 -3.04
N LEU A 99 -25.33 -4.43 -4.08
CA LEU A 99 -25.26 -3.02 -4.51
C LEU A 99 -26.26 -2.12 -3.77
N THR A 100 -27.26 -2.69 -3.10
CA THR A 100 -28.35 -1.97 -2.44
C THR A 100 -28.32 -2.07 -0.92
N GLU A 101 -27.64 -3.08 -0.37
CA GLU A 101 -27.35 -3.19 1.05
C GLU A 101 -26.28 -2.14 1.43
N PRO A 102 -26.50 -1.30 2.47
CA PRO A 102 -25.53 -0.28 2.89
C PRO A 102 -24.14 -0.82 3.27
N MET A 103 -24.14 -1.99 3.90
CA MET A 103 -22.96 -2.63 4.49
C MET A 103 -23.00 -4.14 4.23
N PRO A 104 -22.81 -4.61 2.98
CA PRO A 104 -22.75 -6.03 2.67
C PRO A 104 -21.68 -6.71 3.52
N ASP A 105 -22.04 -7.83 4.14
CA ASP A 105 -21.12 -8.60 4.96
C ASP A 105 -20.14 -9.37 4.09
N LEU A 106 -18.84 -9.03 4.14
CA LEU A 106 -17.79 -9.76 3.44
C LEU A 106 -17.12 -10.85 4.30
N ASN A 107 -17.44 -10.94 5.59
CA ASN A 107 -16.79 -11.89 6.52
C ASN A 107 -17.10 -13.36 6.21
N HIS A 108 -18.13 -13.63 5.40
CA HIS A 108 -18.43 -14.98 4.96
C HIS A 108 -17.44 -15.51 3.90
N PHE A 109 -16.65 -14.64 3.25
CA PHE A 109 -15.59 -15.05 2.32
C PHE A 109 -14.34 -15.57 3.06
N PRO A 110 -13.58 -16.51 2.47
CA PRO A 110 -12.31 -16.96 3.06
C PRO A 110 -11.29 -15.84 3.23
N ASP A 111 -11.31 -14.86 2.32
CA ASP A 111 -10.53 -13.63 2.40
C ASP A 111 -11.46 -12.44 2.11
N PRO A 112 -12.05 -11.82 3.16
CA PRO A 112 -12.95 -10.67 3.02
C PRO A 112 -12.29 -9.46 2.36
N ARG A 113 -10.97 -9.30 2.52
CA ARG A 113 -10.20 -8.22 1.90
C ARG A 113 -10.09 -8.45 0.40
N LEU A 114 -9.77 -9.67 -0.03
CA LEU A 114 -9.76 -10.01 -1.45
C LEU A 114 -11.16 -9.86 -2.07
N ALA A 115 -12.23 -10.18 -1.33
CA ALA A 115 -13.59 -9.94 -1.78
C ALA A 115 -13.88 -8.45 -2.01
N ALA A 116 -13.37 -7.55 -1.16
CA ALA A 116 -13.47 -6.11 -1.36
C ALA A 116 -12.70 -5.63 -2.61
N ASP A 117 -11.50 -6.18 -2.87
CA ASP A 117 -10.73 -5.90 -4.08
C ASP A 117 -11.49 -6.37 -5.34
N HIS A 118 -12.09 -7.57 -5.31
CA HIS A 118 -12.96 -8.05 -6.39
C HIS A 118 -14.18 -7.15 -6.59
N LEU A 119 -14.79 -6.65 -5.51
CA LEU A 119 -15.93 -5.74 -5.59
C LEU A 119 -15.57 -4.45 -6.33
N LEU A 120 -14.38 -3.88 -6.12
CA LEU A 120 -13.90 -2.74 -6.90
C LEU A 120 -13.78 -3.06 -8.40
N LEU A 121 -13.23 -4.22 -8.76
CA LEU A 121 -13.12 -4.62 -10.18
C LEU A 121 -14.50 -4.78 -10.84
N MET A 122 -15.46 -5.37 -10.11
CA MET A 122 -16.84 -5.46 -10.56
C MET A 122 -17.44 -4.05 -10.77
N CYS A 123 -17.25 -3.14 -9.81
CA CYS A 123 -17.70 -1.75 -9.92
C CYS A 123 -17.08 -1.02 -11.11
N MET A 124 -15.78 -1.22 -11.40
CA MET A 124 -15.14 -0.66 -12.58
C MET A 124 -15.84 -1.11 -13.87
N GLY A 125 -16.19 -2.39 -13.94
CA GLY A 125 -16.93 -2.97 -15.07
C GLY A 125 -18.32 -2.37 -15.23
N LEU A 126 -19.09 -2.31 -14.15
CA LEU A 126 -20.47 -1.80 -14.16
C LEU A 126 -20.56 -0.29 -14.45
N LEU A 127 -19.52 0.46 -14.08
CA LEU A 127 -19.44 1.91 -14.26
C LEU A 127 -18.65 2.34 -15.50
N ASP A 128 -18.18 1.40 -16.33
CA ASP A 128 -17.32 1.68 -17.49
C ASP A 128 -16.08 2.54 -17.13
N ALA A 129 -15.51 2.29 -15.94
CA ALA A 129 -14.43 3.09 -15.37
C ALA A 129 -13.10 2.93 -16.12
N ARG A 130 -12.22 3.92 -15.96
CA ARG A 130 -10.87 4.01 -16.55
C ARG A 130 -9.76 3.45 -15.67
N GLY A 131 -10.01 3.30 -14.38
CA GLY A 131 -9.02 2.82 -13.42
C GLY A 131 -9.64 2.59 -12.04
N GLY A 132 -8.87 1.97 -11.16
CA GLY A 132 -9.23 1.74 -9.76
C GLY A 132 -8.10 2.21 -8.85
N VAL A 133 -8.43 2.88 -7.76
CA VAL A 133 -7.45 3.29 -6.74
C VAL A 133 -7.90 2.75 -5.40
N ILE A 134 -6.99 2.09 -4.71
CA ILE A 134 -7.15 1.65 -3.33
C ILE A 134 -6.16 2.46 -2.50
N CYS A 135 -6.63 3.17 -1.47
CA CYS A 135 -5.76 3.87 -0.53
C CYS A 135 -6.10 3.53 0.91
N ALA A 136 -5.07 3.54 1.76
CA ALA A 136 -5.26 3.43 3.20
C ALA A 136 -5.79 4.77 3.73
N VAL A 137 -6.91 4.73 4.46
CA VAL A 137 -7.45 5.90 5.17
C VAL A 137 -6.79 6.03 6.55
N ASN A 138 -6.45 4.90 7.15
CA ASN A 138 -5.70 4.75 8.38
C ASN A 138 -5.14 3.31 8.45
N GLU A 139 -4.52 2.95 9.58
CA GLU A 139 -3.95 1.61 9.81
C GLU A 139 -4.97 0.45 9.69
N ARG A 140 -6.28 0.75 9.79
CA ARG A 140 -7.36 -0.23 9.90
C ARG A 140 -8.40 -0.13 8.77
N GLY A 141 -8.23 0.78 7.83
CA GLY A 141 -9.29 1.15 6.88
C GLY A 141 -8.76 1.46 5.50
N ARG A 142 -9.49 1.01 4.48
CA ARG A 142 -9.24 1.31 3.07
C ARG A 142 -10.39 2.05 2.44
N LEU A 143 -10.05 2.88 1.46
CA LEU A 143 -10.97 3.55 0.56
C LEU A 143 -10.77 2.98 -0.84
N PHE A 144 -11.87 2.67 -1.50
CA PHE A 144 -11.90 2.16 -2.86
C PHE A 144 -12.51 3.22 -3.76
N MET A 145 -11.79 3.57 -4.81
CA MET A 145 -12.19 4.61 -5.74
C MET A 145 -12.16 4.09 -7.17
N VAL A 146 -13.09 4.56 -8.00
CA VAL A 146 -13.02 4.40 -9.46
C VAL A 146 -12.58 5.71 -10.08
N VAL A 147 -11.72 5.61 -11.08
CA VAL A 147 -11.29 6.73 -11.92
C VAL A 147 -12.12 6.69 -13.19
N ASP A 148 -12.78 7.79 -13.53
CA ASP A 148 -13.56 7.94 -14.76
C ASP A 148 -13.07 9.14 -15.59
N ASP A 149 -11.87 9.62 -15.31
CA ASP A 149 -11.25 10.76 -15.98
C ASP A 149 -10.90 10.42 -17.45
N PRO A 150 -11.37 11.21 -18.43
CA PRO A 150 -11.06 10.98 -19.85
C PRO A 150 -9.57 11.17 -20.20
N ALA A 151 -8.76 11.74 -19.30
CA ALA A 151 -7.32 11.78 -19.45
C ALA A 151 -6.68 10.38 -19.46
N VAL A 152 -7.31 9.40 -18.82
CA VAL A 152 -6.92 7.99 -18.95
C VAL A 152 -7.63 7.42 -20.19
N PRO A 153 -6.90 7.00 -21.24
CA PRO A 153 -7.53 6.44 -22.43
C PRO A 153 -8.20 5.09 -22.15
N ARG A 154 -9.14 4.72 -23.03
CA ARG A 154 -9.62 3.32 -23.12
C ARG A 154 -8.43 2.45 -23.50
N ALA A 155 -8.23 1.30 -22.87
CA ALA A 155 -7.19 0.38 -23.29
C ALA A 155 -7.42 -0.08 -24.73
N GLU A 156 -6.36 -0.03 -25.53
CA GLU A 156 -6.29 -0.64 -26.86
C GLU A 156 -5.70 -2.05 -26.74
N PRO A 157 -6.13 -3.01 -27.58
CA PRO A 157 -5.60 -4.36 -27.57
C PRO A 157 -4.08 -4.36 -27.76
N ARG A 158 -3.35 -4.97 -26.83
CA ARG A 158 -1.90 -5.22 -26.96
C ARG A 158 -1.55 -6.64 -26.61
N ALA A 159 -0.75 -7.29 -27.43
CA ALA A 159 -0.36 -8.70 -27.26
C ALA A 159 0.15 -9.02 -25.83
N ALA A 160 0.98 -8.13 -25.26
CA ALA A 160 1.54 -8.31 -23.91
C ALA A 160 0.48 -8.33 -22.79
N ARG A 161 -0.59 -7.53 -22.93
CA ARG A 161 -1.63 -7.35 -21.91
C ARG A 161 -2.81 -8.28 -22.13
N LEU A 162 -3.12 -8.55 -23.40
CA LEU A 162 -4.25 -9.34 -23.85
C LEU A 162 -4.29 -10.73 -23.20
N ALA A 163 -3.17 -11.48 -23.26
CA ALA A 163 -3.12 -12.83 -22.73
C ALA A 163 -3.38 -12.87 -21.22
N THR A 164 -2.79 -11.92 -20.49
CA THR A 164 -2.97 -11.75 -19.05
C THR A 164 -4.41 -11.34 -18.72
N ALA A 165 -4.95 -10.36 -19.44
CA ALA A 165 -6.29 -9.84 -19.21
C ALA A 165 -7.39 -10.88 -19.45
N LEU A 166 -7.32 -11.64 -20.55
CA LEU A 166 -8.30 -12.69 -20.86
C LEU A 166 -8.25 -13.85 -19.86
N ARG A 167 -7.05 -14.28 -19.46
CA ARG A 167 -6.88 -15.34 -18.46
C ARG A 167 -7.34 -14.90 -17.08
N ASN A 168 -6.82 -13.78 -16.58
CA ASN A 168 -7.13 -13.29 -15.24
C ASN A 168 -8.60 -12.89 -15.13
N GLY A 169 -9.13 -12.18 -16.12
CA GLY A 169 -10.53 -11.78 -16.15
C GLY A 169 -11.50 -12.95 -16.14
N ALA A 170 -11.16 -14.06 -16.81
CA ALA A 170 -11.96 -15.28 -16.78
C ALA A 170 -11.84 -16.05 -15.45
N ALA A 171 -10.69 -15.99 -14.78
CA ALA A 171 -10.42 -16.71 -13.53
C ALA A 171 -10.89 -15.95 -12.27
N LEU A 172 -11.18 -14.65 -12.36
CA LEU A 172 -11.52 -13.81 -11.21
C LEU A 172 -12.79 -14.24 -10.47
N LEU A 173 -13.82 -14.67 -11.20
CA LEU A 173 -15.10 -15.09 -10.63
C LEU A 173 -15.49 -16.47 -11.18
N PRO A 174 -16.13 -17.33 -10.36
CA PRO A 174 -16.56 -18.66 -10.81
C PRO A 174 -17.52 -18.53 -12.00
N GLY A 175 -17.49 -19.45 -12.95
CA GLY A 175 -18.43 -19.51 -14.08
C GLY A 175 -17.74 -19.70 -15.43
N SER A 176 -18.50 -19.54 -16.53
CA SER A 176 -17.96 -19.78 -17.87
C SER A 176 -17.03 -18.67 -18.34
N ALA A 177 -15.81 -19.04 -18.75
CA ALA A 177 -14.82 -18.16 -19.35
C ALA A 177 -15.29 -17.51 -20.67
N LEU A 178 -16.30 -18.09 -21.34
CA LEU A 178 -16.81 -17.56 -22.61
C LEU A 178 -17.43 -16.15 -22.45
N GLN A 179 -18.07 -15.86 -21.31
CA GLN A 179 -18.72 -14.57 -21.08
C GLN A 179 -17.74 -13.38 -21.11
N PRO A 180 -16.67 -13.35 -20.28
CA PRO A 180 -15.69 -12.27 -20.31
C PRO A 180 -14.95 -12.19 -21.64
N VAL A 181 -14.62 -13.33 -22.26
CA VAL A 181 -13.95 -13.36 -23.58
C VAL A 181 -14.82 -12.73 -24.67
N ARG A 182 -16.10 -13.12 -24.75
CA ARG A 182 -17.05 -12.55 -25.72
C ARG A 182 -17.18 -11.04 -25.54
N SER A 183 -17.34 -10.59 -24.31
CA SER A 183 -17.50 -9.17 -24.02
C SER A 183 -16.22 -8.36 -24.26
N TRP A 184 -15.04 -8.97 -24.11
CA TRP A 184 -13.78 -8.36 -24.52
C TRP A 184 -13.76 -8.10 -26.04
N PHE A 185 -14.14 -9.08 -26.88
CA PHE A 185 -14.24 -8.86 -28.33
C PHE A 185 -15.27 -7.77 -28.67
N ALA A 186 -16.45 -7.80 -28.05
CA ALA A 186 -17.49 -6.80 -28.25
C ALA A 186 -17.04 -5.38 -27.84
N ARG A 187 -16.28 -5.28 -26.74
CA ARG A 187 -15.71 -4.01 -26.24
C ARG A 187 -14.80 -3.34 -27.26
N HIS A 188 -14.07 -4.14 -28.03
CA HIS A 188 -13.15 -3.67 -29.07
C HIS A 188 -13.77 -3.65 -30.47
N GLY A 189 -15.09 -3.88 -30.59
CA GLY A 189 -15.79 -3.84 -31.87
C GLY A 189 -15.41 -4.97 -32.83
N ILE A 190 -14.83 -6.06 -32.31
CA ILE A 190 -14.40 -7.21 -33.10
C ILE A 190 -15.55 -8.22 -33.14
N GLU A 191 -15.91 -8.68 -34.33
CA GLU A 191 -16.85 -9.78 -34.50
C GLU A 191 -16.09 -11.13 -34.47
N PRO A 192 -16.23 -11.95 -33.42
CA PRO A 192 -15.47 -13.17 -33.29
C PRO A 192 -16.14 -14.36 -34.00
N VAL A 193 -15.33 -15.32 -34.43
CA VAL A 193 -15.76 -16.63 -34.91
C VAL A 193 -15.68 -17.63 -33.75
N TYR A 194 -16.79 -18.30 -33.48
CA TYR A 194 -16.90 -19.31 -32.43
C TYR A 194 -16.70 -20.72 -32.99
N GLY A 195 -15.84 -21.50 -32.33
CA GLY A 195 -15.63 -22.92 -32.60
C GLY A 195 -15.64 -23.76 -31.31
N PRO A 196 -15.57 -25.09 -31.41
CA PRO A 196 -15.49 -25.96 -30.25
C PRO A 196 -14.27 -25.62 -29.38
N GLY A 197 -14.51 -25.13 -28.15
CA GLY A 197 -13.47 -24.74 -27.19
C GLY A 197 -12.60 -23.56 -27.64
N ARG A 198 -13.05 -22.75 -28.62
CA ARG A 198 -12.21 -21.73 -29.26
C ARG A 198 -12.99 -20.49 -29.66
N VAL A 199 -12.41 -19.32 -29.43
CA VAL A 199 -12.93 -18.03 -29.92
C VAL A 199 -11.81 -17.34 -30.69
N GLU A 200 -12.10 -16.86 -31.89
CA GLU A 200 -11.12 -16.23 -32.78
C GLU A 200 -11.61 -14.87 -33.26
N GLY A 201 -10.72 -13.88 -33.36
CA GLY A 201 -11.05 -12.58 -33.95
C GLY A 201 -9.83 -11.93 -34.61
N VAL A 202 -10.09 -10.89 -35.41
CA VAL A 202 -9.05 -10.11 -36.08
C VAL A 202 -9.12 -8.67 -35.57
N LEU A 203 -8.00 -8.16 -35.07
CA LEU A 203 -7.86 -6.80 -34.55
C LEU A 203 -7.75 -5.77 -35.68
N ASP A 204 -8.00 -4.52 -35.34
CA ASP A 204 -7.62 -3.38 -36.18
C ASP A 204 -6.09 -3.41 -36.41
N GLY A 205 -5.67 -3.58 -37.66
CA GLY A 205 -4.27 -3.82 -38.04
C GLY A 205 -3.97 -5.24 -38.54
N GLY A 206 -4.95 -6.15 -38.47
CA GLY A 206 -4.86 -7.49 -39.08
C GLY A 206 -4.27 -8.56 -38.18
N ASP A 207 -3.89 -8.24 -36.95
CA ASP A 207 -3.46 -9.22 -35.96
C ASP A 207 -4.61 -10.18 -35.62
N ARG A 208 -4.31 -11.47 -35.58
CA ARG A 208 -5.26 -12.53 -35.26
C ARG A 208 -5.12 -12.93 -33.81
N VAL A 209 -6.24 -12.93 -33.08
CA VAL A 209 -6.34 -13.40 -31.69
C VAL A 209 -7.08 -14.73 -31.65
N VAL A 210 -6.50 -15.70 -30.97
CA VAL A 210 -7.09 -17.03 -30.74
C VAL A 210 -7.12 -17.32 -29.25
N VAL A 211 -8.30 -17.59 -28.73
CA VAL A 211 -8.52 -17.93 -27.32
C VAL A 211 -9.02 -19.37 -27.23
N THR A 212 -8.33 -20.21 -26.47
CA THR A 212 -8.73 -21.60 -26.21
C THR A 212 -9.34 -21.71 -24.81
N LEU A 213 -10.47 -22.39 -24.72
CA LEU A 213 -11.30 -22.52 -23.52
C LEU A 213 -11.47 -23.99 -23.13
N ASP A 214 -11.52 -24.29 -21.84
CA ASP A 214 -11.87 -25.61 -21.29
C ASP A 214 -13.21 -25.61 -20.52
N GLY A 215 -14.04 -24.60 -20.78
CA GLY A 215 -15.37 -24.43 -20.18
C GLY A 215 -15.37 -23.39 -19.07
N GLU A 216 -14.57 -23.63 -18.03
CA GLU A 216 -14.45 -22.74 -16.88
C GLU A 216 -13.26 -21.77 -16.99
N GLY A 217 -12.24 -22.10 -17.78
CA GLY A 217 -11.02 -21.30 -17.91
C GLY A 217 -10.62 -20.96 -19.34
N VAL A 218 -9.62 -20.07 -19.42
CA VAL A 218 -8.85 -19.78 -20.62
C VAL A 218 -7.52 -20.52 -20.51
N THR A 219 -7.29 -21.51 -21.37
CA THR A 219 -6.08 -22.35 -21.34
C THR A 219 -4.96 -21.77 -22.20
N ALA A 220 -5.30 -21.10 -23.30
CA ALA A 220 -4.33 -20.47 -24.19
C ALA A 220 -4.89 -19.18 -24.79
N VAL A 221 -3.99 -18.23 -25.02
CA VAL A 221 -4.23 -17.01 -25.80
C VAL A 221 -3.04 -16.86 -26.75
N GLU A 222 -3.32 -16.85 -28.04
CA GLU A 222 -2.32 -16.67 -29.10
C GLU A 222 -2.63 -15.41 -29.88
N VAL A 223 -1.61 -14.60 -30.14
CA VAL A 223 -1.72 -13.39 -30.96
C VAL A 223 -0.65 -13.46 -32.05
N THR A 224 -1.09 -13.48 -33.29
CA THR A 224 -0.20 -13.59 -34.46
C THR A 224 -0.43 -12.42 -35.40
N GLY A 225 0.64 -11.88 -35.99
CA GLY A 225 0.52 -10.85 -37.02
C GLY A 225 -0.25 -11.33 -38.26
N PRO A 226 -0.67 -10.42 -39.15
CA PRO A 226 -1.43 -10.76 -40.36
C PRO A 226 -0.74 -11.78 -41.27
N ASP A 227 0.60 -11.78 -41.29
CA ASP A 227 1.43 -12.71 -42.07
C ASP A 227 1.87 -13.96 -41.27
N GLY A 228 1.31 -14.18 -40.08
CA GLY A 228 1.70 -15.26 -39.16
C GLY A 228 2.99 -14.98 -38.37
N GLY A 229 3.54 -13.77 -38.50
CA GLY A 229 4.72 -13.30 -37.74
C GLY A 229 4.38 -12.67 -36.39
N ALA A 230 5.28 -11.83 -35.89
CA ALA A 230 5.06 -11.07 -34.66
C ALA A 230 3.85 -10.12 -34.80
N PRO A 231 3.03 -9.96 -33.75
CA PRO A 231 1.85 -9.10 -33.81
C PRO A 231 2.23 -7.61 -33.88
N ALA A 232 1.54 -6.84 -34.71
CA ALA A 232 1.72 -5.40 -34.84
C ALA A 232 1.35 -4.67 -33.53
N CYS A 233 0.32 -5.13 -32.82
CA CYS A 233 -0.04 -4.62 -31.49
C CYS A 233 1.02 -4.90 -30.42
N GLY A 234 2.01 -5.76 -30.71
CA GLY A 234 3.17 -6.00 -29.85
C GLY A 234 4.30 -4.98 -30.04
N THR A 235 4.30 -4.20 -31.13
CA THR A 235 5.35 -3.20 -31.42
C THR A 235 4.88 -1.75 -31.22
N ALA A 236 3.58 -1.53 -31.03
CA ALA A 236 3.03 -0.22 -30.70
C ALA A 236 3.55 0.27 -29.34
N GLY A 237 4.00 1.53 -29.26
CA GLY A 237 4.38 2.18 -28.00
C GLY A 237 3.20 2.24 -27.03
N GLU A 238 3.49 2.38 -25.72
CA GLU A 238 2.48 2.47 -24.65
C GLU A 238 1.52 3.65 -24.90
N GLN A 239 0.26 3.54 -24.44
CA GLN A 239 -0.67 4.67 -24.57
C GLN A 239 -0.18 5.79 -23.63
N GLU A 240 -0.65 7.03 -23.80
CA GLU A 240 -0.26 8.15 -22.94
C GLU A 240 -1.48 8.79 -22.29
N LEU A 241 -1.26 9.40 -21.12
CA LEU A 241 -2.27 10.25 -20.48
C LEU A 241 -2.54 11.49 -21.33
N LYS A 242 -3.82 11.85 -21.48
CA LYS A 242 -4.28 12.98 -22.29
C LYS A 242 -4.71 14.13 -21.42
N GLY A 243 -3.85 15.15 -21.25
CA GLY A 243 -4.23 16.36 -20.51
C GLY A 243 -4.47 16.14 -19.02
N ALA A 244 -3.88 15.09 -18.44
CA ALA A 244 -3.95 14.86 -16.99
C ALA A 244 -3.36 16.05 -16.24
N ARG A 245 -4.07 16.51 -15.21
CA ARG A 245 -3.57 17.58 -14.33
C ARG A 245 -2.43 17.02 -13.51
N ARG A 246 -1.29 17.71 -13.53
CA ARG A 246 -0.23 17.45 -12.55
C ARG A 246 -0.52 18.31 -11.34
N SER A 247 -0.62 17.70 -10.17
CA SER A 247 -0.78 18.49 -8.95
C SER A 247 0.49 19.31 -8.73
N PRO A 248 0.39 20.65 -8.60
CA PRO A 248 1.56 21.49 -8.28
C PRO A 248 2.11 21.16 -6.89
N ASP A 249 1.26 20.65 -6.00
CA ASP A 249 1.59 20.22 -4.63
C ASP A 249 1.98 18.73 -4.56
N ALA A 250 2.07 18.07 -5.71
CA ALA A 250 2.48 16.69 -5.76
C ALA A 250 3.88 16.56 -5.15
N PRO A 251 4.09 15.58 -4.26
CA PRO A 251 5.42 15.31 -3.77
C PRO A 251 6.29 14.90 -4.94
N HIS A 252 7.24 15.76 -5.29
CA HIS A 252 8.21 15.51 -6.35
C HIS A 252 9.47 14.85 -5.79
N ARG A 253 9.54 14.66 -4.47
CA ARG A 253 10.62 13.94 -3.79
C ARG A 253 10.11 12.69 -3.10
N THR A 254 10.84 11.61 -3.34
CA THR A 254 10.76 10.38 -2.55
C THR A 254 11.75 10.45 -1.40
N PHE A 255 11.54 9.62 -0.38
CA PHE A 255 12.48 9.56 0.74
C PHE A 255 13.84 9.07 0.22
N PRO A 256 14.96 9.77 0.48
CA PRO A 256 16.23 9.46 -0.17
C PRO A 256 16.65 8.01 0.06
N ARG A 257 16.91 7.27 -1.01
CA ARG A 257 17.21 5.83 -0.96
C ARG A 257 18.29 5.44 0.07
N PRO A 258 19.43 6.17 0.21
CA PRO A 258 20.42 5.86 1.24
C PRO A 258 19.86 5.97 2.67
N LEU A 259 19.03 6.98 2.93
CA LEU A 259 18.40 7.17 4.24
C LEU A 259 17.29 6.14 4.47
N LEU A 260 16.54 5.80 3.41
CA LEU A 260 15.49 4.78 3.46
C LEU A 260 16.06 3.42 3.88
N ALA A 261 17.21 3.04 3.32
CA ALA A 261 17.87 1.78 3.65
C ALA A 261 18.26 1.69 5.13
N VAL A 262 18.68 2.80 5.75
CA VAL A 262 18.96 2.83 7.19
C VAL A 262 17.67 2.83 7.98
N ALA A 263 16.67 3.63 7.58
CA ALA A 263 15.38 3.70 8.24
C ALA A 263 14.71 2.32 8.30
N ALA A 264 14.78 1.55 7.21
CA ALA A 264 14.36 0.15 7.14
C ALA A 264 14.93 -0.69 8.28
N ARG A 265 16.25 -0.62 8.49
CA ARG A 265 16.94 -1.42 9.52
C ARG A 265 16.67 -0.98 10.95
N GLU A 266 16.26 0.27 11.14
CA GLU A 266 16.15 0.89 12.47
C GLU A 266 14.71 1.00 12.98
N LEU A 267 13.71 1.14 12.11
CA LEU A 267 12.36 1.59 12.50
C LEU A 267 11.64 0.63 13.46
N ALA A 268 11.55 -0.65 13.11
CA ALA A 268 10.88 -1.64 13.96
C ALA A 268 11.60 -1.80 15.31
N PHE A 269 12.93 -1.83 15.31
CA PHE A 269 13.71 -1.97 16.55
C PHE A 269 13.63 -0.71 17.43
N SER A 270 13.52 0.47 16.82
CA SER A 270 13.27 1.71 17.54
C SER A 270 11.90 1.71 18.25
N ILE A 271 10.87 1.07 17.67
CA ILE A 271 9.56 0.92 18.31
C ILE A 271 9.68 0.03 19.54
N LEU A 272 10.41 -1.08 19.45
CA LEU A 272 10.72 -1.94 20.59
C LEU A 272 11.41 -1.16 21.73
N ARG A 273 12.41 -0.33 21.42
CA ARG A 273 13.05 0.55 22.42
C ARG A 273 12.08 1.56 23.04
N THR A 274 11.18 2.12 22.24
CA THR A 274 10.15 3.06 22.72
C THR A 274 9.22 2.36 23.70
N ARG A 275 8.77 1.14 23.38
CA ARG A 275 7.93 0.31 24.24
C ARG A 275 8.63 -0.05 25.55
N ALA A 276 9.91 -0.42 25.50
CA ALA A 276 10.71 -0.69 26.68
C ALA A 276 10.85 0.54 27.60
N MET A 277 11.00 1.74 27.02
CA MET A 277 10.99 2.98 27.79
C MET A 277 9.65 3.26 28.46
N VAL A 278 8.53 3.04 27.76
CA VAL A 278 7.19 3.21 28.34
C VAL A 278 6.99 2.24 29.50
N GLN A 279 7.40 0.98 29.35
CA GLN A 279 7.37 0.00 30.43
C GLN A 279 8.23 0.43 31.63
N TYR A 280 9.46 0.88 31.38
CA TYR A 280 10.33 1.41 32.43
C TYR A 280 9.68 2.59 33.19
N ALA A 281 9.03 3.50 32.46
CA ALA A 281 8.36 4.64 33.07
C ALA A 281 7.14 4.23 33.90
N ASP A 282 6.41 3.20 33.49
CA ASP A 282 5.31 2.60 34.26
C ASP A 282 5.83 1.99 35.56
N ASP A 283 6.88 1.16 35.46
CA ASP A 283 7.44 0.42 36.59
C ASP A 283 8.18 1.29 37.62
N HIS A 284 8.76 2.41 37.17
CA HIS A 284 9.73 3.17 37.99
C HIS A 284 9.49 4.67 38.09
N LEU A 285 8.62 5.26 37.26
CA LEU A 285 8.42 6.71 37.20
C LEU A 285 6.95 7.11 37.35
N ASP A 286 6.10 6.22 37.87
CA ASP A 286 4.67 6.42 38.10
C ASP A 286 3.93 6.92 36.85
N PHE A 287 4.24 6.35 35.67
CA PHE A 287 3.61 6.74 34.41
C PHE A 287 2.14 6.31 34.36
N ALA A 288 1.23 7.24 34.62
CA ALA A 288 -0.22 7.00 34.57
C ALA A 288 -0.83 7.18 33.16
N GLY A 289 -0.11 6.80 32.09
CA GLY A 289 -0.59 6.91 30.70
C GLY A 289 -0.70 8.35 30.16
N ARG A 290 -0.10 9.33 30.83
CA ARG A 290 -0.09 10.74 30.38
C ARG A 290 1.28 11.12 29.86
N ALA A 291 1.34 11.79 28.70
CA ALA A 291 2.58 12.24 28.10
C ALA A 291 3.45 13.02 29.13
N PRO A 292 4.77 12.73 29.20
CA PRO A 292 5.66 13.44 30.12
C PRO A 292 5.81 14.91 29.71
N LEU A 293 6.18 15.75 30.67
CA LEU A 293 6.49 17.16 30.39
C LEU A 293 7.96 17.31 30.01
N TRP A 294 8.26 18.10 28.98
CA TRP A 294 9.65 18.44 28.66
C TRP A 294 10.16 19.56 29.59
N ASP A 295 11.21 19.28 30.37
CA ASP A 295 11.94 20.26 31.17
C ASP A 295 13.24 20.63 30.45
N GLU A 296 13.17 21.71 29.66
CA GLU A 296 14.29 22.18 28.82
C GLU A 296 15.54 22.53 29.64
N ARG A 297 15.38 23.02 30.86
CA ARG A 297 16.51 23.40 31.72
C ARG A 297 17.23 22.18 32.28
N ALA A 298 16.47 21.15 32.65
CA ALA A 298 17.05 19.90 33.15
C ALA A 298 17.53 18.99 32.03
N GLY A 299 17.01 19.16 30.81
CA GLY A 299 17.23 18.21 29.72
C GLY A 299 16.54 16.88 30.00
N GLU A 300 15.33 16.92 30.58
CA GLU A 300 14.62 15.73 31.05
C GLU A 300 13.16 15.69 30.61
N LEU A 301 12.68 14.49 30.28
CA LEU A 301 11.26 14.16 30.20
C LEU A 301 10.75 13.85 31.61
N ARG A 302 9.89 14.70 32.14
CA ARG A 302 9.32 14.63 33.50
C ARG A 302 8.05 13.79 33.53
N PHE A 303 8.11 12.73 34.31
CA PHE A 303 7.01 11.87 34.71
C PHE A 303 6.62 12.21 36.17
N PRO A 304 5.48 11.72 36.69
CA PRO A 304 5.08 11.99 38.07
C PRO A 304 6.10 11.53 39.11
N GLY A 305 6.72 10.36 38.91
CA GLY A 305 7.68 9.75 39.83
C GLY A 305 9.16 10.11 39.58
N GLY A 306 9.48 10.89 38.53
CA GLY A 306 10.87 11.25 38.22
C GLY A 306 11.07 11.80 36.81
N GLY A 307 12.31 11.81 36.33
CA GLY A 307 12.66 12.25 34.97
C GLY A 307 13.50 11.23 34.22
N LEU A 308 13.53 11.29 32.90
CA LEU A 308 14.50 10.60 32.03
C LEU A 308 15.31 11.64 31.25
N LYS A 309 16.63 11.53 31.23
CA LYS A 309 17.50 12.41 30.43
C LYS A 309 17.16 12.27 28.95
N ALA A 310 16.96 13.39 28.27
CA ALA A 310 16.69 13.42 26.85
C ALA A 310 17.28 14.67 26.19
N ARG A 311 17.46 14.59 24.87
CA ARG A 311 17.83 15.71 24.01
C ARG A 311 16.73 15.90 22.97
N ARG A 312 16.28 17.14 22.79
CA ARG A 312 15.39 17.49 21.68
C ARG A 312 16.14 17.26 20.37
N LEU A 313 15.53 16.54 19.44
CA LEU A 313 16.06 16.28 18.11
C LEU A 313 15.55 17.30 17.10
N GLY A 314 14.30 17.71 17.23
CA GLY A 314 13.68 18.63 16.30
C GLY A 314 12.17 18.74 16.52
N SER A 315 11.53 19.48 15.63
CA SER A 315 10.09 19.72 15.65
C SER A 315 9.53 19.73 14.23
N TYR A 316 8.32 19.21 14.05
CA TYR A 316 7.57 19.28 12.80
C TYR A 316 6.48 20.37 12.86
N ASP A 317 6.49 21.29 11.92
CA ASP A 317 5.41 22.27 11.75
C ASP A 317 4.38 21.71 10.78
N THR A 318 3.19 21.37 11.30
CA THR A 318 2.11 20.78 10.49
C THR A 318 1.46 21.80 9.55
N GLU A 319 1.48 23.09 9.90
CA GLU A 319 0.87 24.15 9.09
C GLU A 319 1.81 24.53 7.94
N GLU A 320 3.07 24.81 8.25
CA GLU A 320 4.07 25.23 7.26
C GLU A 320 4.69 24.05 6.50
N GLY A 321 4.58 22.83 7.03
CA GLY A 321 5.10 21.62 6.42
C GLY A 321 6.62 21.52 6.48
N TRP A 322 7.27 22.06 7.51
CA TRP A 322 8.72 22.01 7.66
C TRP A 322 9.13 21.21 8.89
N PHE A 323 10.23 20.47 8.77
CA PHE A 323 10.89 19.85 9.91
C PHE A 323 12.16 20.63 10.25
N ARG A 324 12.33 20.98 11.54
CA ARG A 324 13.49 21.72 12.02
C ARG A 324 14.28 20.86 13.00
N TRP A 325 15.55 20.60 12.70
CA TRP A 325 16.49 20.01 13.64
C TRP A 325 16.72 20.98 14.81
N ALA A 326 16.77 20.45 16.03
CA ALA A 326 17.13 21.23 17.19
C ALA A 326 18.63 21.58 17.16
N PRO A 327 19.05 22.73 17.76
CA PRO A 327 20.47 23.07 17.86
C PRO A 327 21.28 22.00 18.59
N GLY A 328 22.52 21.77 18.15
CA GLY A 328 23.42 20.80 18.79
C GLY A 328 23.07 19.34 18.48
N THR A 329 22.50 19.05 17.30
CA THR A 329 22.14 17.69 16.85
C THR A 329 23.06 17.15 15.75
N GLU A 330 24.19 17.81 15.49
CA GLU A 330 25.17 17.44 14.46
C GLU A 330 25.66 16.01 14.65
N ASP A 331 25.85 15.56 15.89
CA ASP A 331 26.29 14.22 16.23
C ASP A 331 25.30 13.13 15.81
N PHE A 332 23.99 13.35 16.00
CA PHE A 332 22.95 12.44 15.52
C PHE A 332 22.92 12.37 13.99
N ARG A 333 23.01 13.54 13.34
CA ARG A 333 22.97 13.64 11.87
C ARG A 333 24.22 13.02 11.24
N ASP A 334 25.38 13.19 11.86
CA ASP A 334 26.64 12.58 11.42
C ASP A 334 26.60 11.06 11.52
N ARG A 335 26.09 10.50 12.63
CA ARG A 335 25.91 9.04 12.75
C ARG A 335 24.91 8.50 11.73
N PHE A 336 23.86 9.26 11.42
CA PHE A 336 22.92 8.86 10.38
C PHE A 336 23.58 8.87 8.99
N ARG A 337 24.37 9.89 8.66
CA ARG A 337 25.16 9.90 7.40
C ARG A 337 26.11 8.72 7.31
N GLU A 338 26.83 8.43 8.38
CA GLU A 338 27.76 7.31 8.48
C GLU A 338 27.03 5.97 8.25
N ALA A 339 25.90 5.75 8.94
CA ALA A 339 25.08 4.55 8.77
C ALA A 339 24.50 4.41 7.35
N ALA A 340 24.27 5.54 6.67
CA ALA A 340 23.83 5.58 5.28
C ALA A 340 24.98 5.41 4.26
N GLY A 341 26.23 5.31 4.72
CA GLY A 341 27.41 5.19 3.85
C GLY A 341 27.70 6.44 3.04
N LEU A 342 27.23 7.61 3.48
CA LEU A 342 27.35 8.87 2.74
C LEU A 342 28.69 9.54 3.04
N GLY A 343 29.48 9.83 2.00
CA GLY A 343 30.68 10.66 2.15
C GLY A 343 30.34 12.11 2.50
N ARG A 344 31.32 12.88 3.02
CA ARG A 344 31.11 14.31 3.38
C ARG A 344 30.55 15.16 2.23
N ALA A 345 30.95 14.88 0.99
CA ALA A 345 30.48 15.62 -0.19
C ALA A 345 29.02 15.28 -0.53
N GLU A 346 28.63 14.01 -0.45
CA GLU A 346 27.26 13.54 -0.73
C GLU A 346 26.30 13.96 0.39
N ALA A 347 26.76 13.95 1.63
CA ALA A 347 26.01 14.41 2.80
C ALA A 347 25.60 15.88 2.71
N GLY A 348 26.40 16.72 2.06
CA GLY A 348 26.05 18.13 1.81
C GLY A 348 24.90 18.29 0.81
N MET A 349 24.63 17.29 -0.02
CA MET A 349 23.58 17.30 -1.04
C MET A 349 22.22 16.82 -0.54
N LEU A 350 22.15 16.21 0.65
CA LEU A 350 20.89 15.77 1.26
C LEU A 350 20.38 16.82 2.26
N PRO A 351 19.42 17.68 1.87
CA PRO A 351 18.89 18.71 2.77
C PRO A 351 18.30 18.14 4.05
N GLU A 352 17.83 16.89 4.03
CA GLU A 352 17.28 16.17 5.17
C GLU A 352 18.24 16.09 6.35
N LEU A 353 19.54 16.03 6.08
CA LEU A 353 20.59 15.97 7.11
C LEU A 353 21.46 17.23 7.13
N SER A 354 21.65 17.95 6.01
CA SER A 354 22.63 19.05 5.93
C SER A 354 22.17 20.39 6.51
N GLY A 355 20.86 20.67 6.54
CA GLY A 355 20.31 21.96 7.01
C GLY A 355 19.77 21.93 8.43
N GLU A 356 19.49 23.11 8.99
CA GLU A 356 18.69 23.23 10.22
C GLU A 356 17.21 22.97 9.98
N GLN A 357 16.73 23.20 8.75
CA GLN A 357 15.34 23.09 8.36
C GLN A 357 15.20 22.36 7.02
N VAL A 358 14.20 21.48 6.94
CA VAL A 358 13.87 20.66 5.78
C VAL A 358 12.44 20.99 5.36
N ASP A 359 12.25 21.41 4.10
CA ASP A 359 10.91 21.61 3.55
C ASP A 359 10.29 20.25 3.21
N LEU A 360 9.32 19.82 4.01
CA LEU A 360 8.68 18.52 3.83
C LEU A 360 7.50 18.57 2.85
N ARG A 361 7.09 19.75 2.36
CA ARG A 361 6.00 19.86 1.37
C ARG A 361 6.32 19.15 0.06
N ALA A 362 7.60 18.97 -0.23
CA ALA A 362 8.09 18.21 -1.38
C ALA A 362 7.90 16.68 -1.26
N TYR A 363 7.52 16.17 -0.08
CA TYR A 363 7.32 14.74 0.19
C TYR A 363 5.85 14.46 0.45
N GLY A 364 5.44 13.22 0.19
CA GLY A 364 4.03 12.84 0.27
C GLY A 364 3.56 12.75 1.72
N PRO A 365 3.98 11.71 2.48
CA PRO A 365 3.62 11.58 3.88
C PRO A 365 4.57 12.42 4.74
N ARG A 366 4.36 13.75 4.75
CA ARG A 366 5.23 14.75 5.39
C ARG A 366 5.57 14.40 6.84
N GLU A 367 4.56 14.05 7.63
CA GLU A 367 4.74 13.65 9.02
C GLU A 367 5.58 12.36 9.15
N ALA A 368 5.32 11.35 8.30
CA ALA A 368 6.11 10.12 8.31
C ALA A 368 7.57 10.38 7.95
N VAL A 369 7.87 11.34 7.06
CA VAL A 369 9.24 11.77 6.77
C VAL A 369 9.89 12.38 8.01
N ALA A 370 9.22 13.31 8.70
CA ALA A 370 9.74 13.91 9.93
C ALA A 370 10.02 12.86 11.01
N VAL A 371 9.07 11.96 11.25
CA VAL A 371 9.20 10.87 12.22
C VAL A 371 10.33 9.93 11.83
N ALA A 372 10.43 9.51 10.56
CA ALA A 372 11.51 8.65 10.09
C ALA A 372 12.87 9.30 10.28
N LEU A 373 13.03 10.59 9.93
CA LEU A 373 14.29 11.31 10.13
C LEU A 373 14.71 11.34 11.60
N ALA A 374 13.84 11.80 12.49
CA ALA A 374 14.17 11.94 13.91
C ALA A 374 14.35 10.58 14.60
N ARG A 375 13.46 9.61 14.33
CA ARG A 375 13.50 8.27 14.92
C ARG A 375 14.73 7.49 14.47
N THR A 376 15.04 7.50 13.18
CA THR A 376 16.24 6.82 12.67
C THR A 376 17.51 7.48 13.21
N ALA A 377 17.59 8.81 13.25
CA ALA A 377 18.73 9.53 13.83
C ALA A 377 18.97 9.17 15.31
N ALA A 378 17.91 9.09 16.13
CA ALA A 378 18.03 8.63 17.51
C ALA A 378 18.54 7.18 17.59
N SER A 379 17.97 6.30 16.78
CA SER A 379 18.23 4.86 16.83
C SER A 379 19.66 4.50 16.42
N VAL A 380 20.16 5.07 15.31
CA VAL A 380 21.56 4.89 14.87
C VAL A 380 22.55 5.51 15.85
N ALA A 381 22.13 6.53 16.60
CA ALA A 381 22.93 7.09 17.69
C ALA A 381 22.89 6.23 18.97
N GLY A 382 22.14 5.12 18.98
CA GLY A 382 22.05 4.22 20.13
C GLY A 382 21.06 4.68 21.20
N HIS A 383 20.17 5.62 20.87
CA HIS A 383 19.22 6.21 21.81
C HIS A 383 17.78 5.77 21.54
N THR A 384 16.90 6.00 22.52
CA THR A 384 15.47 5.72 22.38
C THR A 384 14.74 6.94 21.85
N PHE A 385 13.94 6.77 20.81
CA PHE A 385 13.11 7.84 20.27
C PHE A 385 11.81 8.00 21.07
N THR A 386 11.34 9.23 21.23
CA THR A 386 9.97 9.53 21.66
C THR A 386 9.50 10.87 21.10
N SER A 387 8.19 11.13 21.16
CA SER A 387 7.59 12.38 20.69
C SER A 387 6.59 12.95 21.70
N LEU A 388 6.50 14.28 21.76
CA LEU A 388 5.49 15.03 22.50
C LEU A 388 4.78 15.97 21.53
N GLY A 389 3.64 15.53 21.01
CA GLY A 389 3.01 16.20 19.86
C GLY A 389 3.97 16.18 18.68
N ASN A 390 4.30 17.38 18.15
CA ASN A 390 5.19 17.52 17.01
C ASN A 390 6.67 17.69 17.38
N ASP A 391 7.01 17.57 18.67
CA ASP A 391 8.40 17.62 19.14
C ASP A 391 8.98 16.23 19.29
N PHE A 392 10.21 16.05 18.82
CA PHE A 392 10.91 14.77 18.81
C PHE A 392 12.12 14.80 19.73
N PHE A 393 12.34 13.69 20.43
CA PHE A 393 13.39 13.56 21.45
C PHE A 393 14.16 12.25 21.29
N ALA A 394 15.46 12.31 21.59
CA ALA A 394 16.30 11.15 21.88
C ALA A 394 16.46 11.06 23.38
N VAL A 395 15.97 9.99 23.98
CA VAL A 395 16.17 9.67 25.40
C VAL A 395 17.54 9.05 25.54
N THR A 396 18.42 9.76 26.25
CA THR A 396 19.85 9.45 26.41
C THR A 396 20.15 8.93 27.82
N ASP A 397 19.12 8.45 28.52
CA ASP A 397 19.23 7.99 29.90
C ASP A 397 19.75 6.56 29.95
N ASP A 398 20.91 6.36 30.59
CA ASP A 398 21.59 5.06 30.67
C ASP A 398 20.79 4.00 31.45
N ARG A 399 19.74 4.40 32.18
CA ARG A 399 18.83 3.44 32.86
C ARG A 399 17.97 2.66 31.88
N LEU A 400 17.76 3.18 30.67
CA LEU A 400 17.13 2.44 29.57
C LEU A 400 18.19 1.52 28.96
N GLY A 401 18.44 0.38 29.63
CA GLY A 401 19.44 -0.60 29.21
C GLY A 401 19.07 -1.31 27.90
N ASP A 402 19.89 -2.31 27.54
CA ASP A 402 19.58 -3.18 26.41
C ASP A 402 18.19 -3.78 26.56
N THR A 403 17.45 -3.71 25.46
CA THR A 403 16.11 -4.24 25.39
C THR A 403 16.19 -5.75 25.60
N GLY A 404 15.57 -6.25 26.67
CA GLY A 404 15.63 -7.68 27.03
C GLY A 404 15.07 -8.61 25.94
N ILE A 405 14.93 -9.90 26.29
CA ILE A 405 14.37 -10.89 25.36
C ILE A 405 12.99 -10.42 24.89
N THR A 406 12.85 -10.32 23.58
CA THR A 406 11.62 -9.90 22.92
C THR A 406 10.59 -11.02 23.02
N ASP A 407 9.41 -10.73 23.57
CA ASP A 407 8.26 -11.63 23.43
C ASP A 407 7.71 -11.62 21.99
N LEU A 408 7.08 -12.73 21.57
CA LEU A 408 6.67 -12.91 20.18
C LEU A 408 5.56 -11.95 19.76
N ASP A 409 4.62 -11.65 20.67
CA ASP A 409 3.51 -10.72 20.41
C ASP A 409 4.01 -9.27 20.26
N GLY A 410 5.04 -8.92 21.00
CA GLY A 410 5.79 -7.70 20.89
C GLY A 410 6.47 -7.58 19.54
N ALA A 411 7.15 -8.63 19.09
CA ALA A 411 7.74 -8.67 17.76
C ALA A 411 6.71 -8.45 16.64
N VAL A 412 5.52 -9.05 16.76
CA VAL A 412 4.41 -8.81 15.84
C VAL A 412 4.04 -7.33 15.81
N THR A 413 3.89 -6.72 16.99
CA THR A 413 3.52 -5.30 17.14
C THR A 413 4.59 -4.37 16.57
N ASP A 414 5.86 -4.62 16.90
CA ASP A 414 6.99 -3.76 16.54
C ASP A 414 7.25 -3.79 15.03
N ILE A 415 7.19 -4.97 14.39
CA ILE A 415 7.36 -5.11 12.94
C ILE A 415 6.20 -4.45 12.18
N ARG A 416 4.95 -4.68 12.60
CA ARG A 416 3.78 -4.04 11.97
C ARG A 416 3.84 -2.52 12.10
N GLY A 417 4.19 -2.00 13.28
CA GLY A 417 4.36 -0.58 13.49
C GLY A 417 5.47 0.00 12.62
N GLY A 418 6.61 -0.69 12.50
CA GLY A 418 7.72 -0.24 11.65
C GLY A 418 7.34 -0.20 10.17
N ALA A 419 6.63 -1.24 9.70
CA ALA A 419 6.13 -1.33 8.34
C ALA A 419 5.10 -0.22 8.03
N SER A 420 4.17 0.07 8.96
CA SER A 420 3.17 1.15 8.85
C SER A 420 3.85 2.50 8.55
N TRP A 421 4.90 2.84 9.31
CA TRP A 421 5.63 4.09 9.13
C TRP A 421 6.39 4.16 7.80
N LEU A 422 6.95 3.05 7.33
CA LEU A 422 7.72 3.02 6.08
C LEU A 422 6.85 2.93 4.84
N GLN A 423 5.66 2.34 4.91
CA GLN A 423 4.90 2.00 3.70
C GLN A 423 4.61 3.21 2.82
N GLY A 424 4.35 4.38 3.42
CA GLY A 424 4.15 5.63 2.69
C GLY A 424 5.44 6.25 2.12
N LEU A 425 6.61 5.88 2.64
CA LEU A 425 7.92 6.43 2.25
C LEU A 425 8.59 5.62 1.13
N VAL A 426 8.15 4.38 0.92
CA VAL A 426 8.83 3.42 0.05
C VAL A 426 8.21 3.38 -1.34
N GLU A 427 9.04 3.62 -2.35
CA GLU A 427 8.69 3.42 -3.75
C GLU A 427 8.35 1.95 -4.04
N GLN A 428 7.36 1.71 -4.90
CA GLN A 428 6.92 0.35 -5.23
C GLN A 428 8.07 -0.53 -5.74
N SER A 429 8.97 0.03 -6.56
CA SER A 429 10.13 -0.67 -7.14
C SER A 429 11.12 -1.21 -6.10
N THR A 430 11.16 -0.63 -4.90
CA THR A 430 12.07 -1.00 -3.81
C THR A 430 11.34 -1.53 -2.57
N ARG A 431 10.01 -1.69 -2.64
CA ARG A 431 9.17 -2.08 -1.51
C ARG A 431 9.50 -3.45 -0.95
N ALA A 432 9.61 -4.45 -1.82
CA ALA A 432 9.93 -5.81 -1.39
C ALA A 432 11.31 -5.89 -0.70
N GLU A 433 12.32 -5.22 -1.25
CA GLU A 433 13.66 -5.14 -0.65
C GLU A 433 13.62 -4.44 0.72
N THR A 434 12.96 -3.28 0.78
CA THR A 434 12.90 -2.45 2.00
C THR A 434 12.15 -3.14 3.14
N MET A 435 10.98 -3.71 2.87
CA MET A 435 10.17 -4.37 3.89
C MET A 435 10.80 -5.65 4.41
N ARG A 436 11.50 -6.41 3.55
CA ARG A 436 12.30 -7.57 3.99
C ARG A 436 13.48 -7.14 4.85
N SER A 437 14.19 -6.08 4.47
CA SER A 437 15.28 -5.54 5.27
C SER A 437 14.81 -5.10 6.65
N LEU A 438 13.60 -4.52 6.76
CA LEU A 438 13.02 -4.14 8.05
C LEU A 438 12.80 -5.36 8.94
N ALA A 439 12.15 -6.40 8.43
CA ALA A 439 11.86 -7.60 9.21
C ALA A 439 13.15 -8.36 9.59
N GLN A 440 14.08 -8.51 8.64
CA GLN A 440 15.36 -9.19 8.86
C GLN A 440 16.20 -8.47 9.93
N SER A 441 16.40 -7.16 9.80
CA SER A 441 17.21 -6.41 10.79
C SER A 441 16.56 -6.35 12.16
N TYR A 442 15.22 -6.36 12.24
CA TYR A 442 14.53 -6.50 13.50
C TYR A 442 14.88 -7.83 14.18
N PHE A 443 14.75 -8.95 13.46
CA PHE A 443 15.06 -10.27 13.99
C PHE A 443 16.52 -10.38 14.44
N GLU A 444 17.47 -9.97 13.60
CA GLU A 444 18.90 -10.02 13.91
C GLU A 444 19.22 -9.27 15.21
N ARG A 445 18.65 -8.07 15.39
CA ARG A 445 18.90 -7.24 16.58
C ARG A 445 18.15 -7.69 17.82
N ALA A 446 16.99 -8.33 17.64
CA ALA A 446 16.25 -8.98 18.71
C ALA A 446 16.88 -10.34 19.11
N GLY A 447 17.97 -10.78 18.45
CA GLY A 447 18.63 -12.04 18.72
C GLY A 447 17.88 -13.26 18.19
N LEU A 448 16.97 -13.07 17.23
CA LEU A 448 16.20 -14.13 16.56
C LEU A 448 16.95 -14.62 15.33
N GLN A 449 17.00 -15.94 15.14
CA GLN A 449 17.62 -16.51 13.94
C GLN A 449 16.69 -16.31 12.73
N VAL A 450 17.20 -15.70 11.66
CA VAL A 450 16.42 -15.47 10.45
C VAL A 450 16.42 -16.71 9.57
N TRP A 451 15.24 -17.22 9.23
CA TRP A 451 15.04 -18.34 8.32
C TRP A 451 14.29 -17.86 7.06
N HIS A 452 14.73 -18.38 5.90
CA HIS A 452 14.24 -17.96 4.57
C HIS A 452 13.44 -19.05 3.84
N TYR A 453 13.00 -20.11 4.53
CA TYR A 453 12.34 -21.28 3.91
C TYR A 453 10.99 -20.96 3.26
N GLY A 454 10.33 -19.89 3.69
CA GLY A 454 9.04 -19.44 3.18
C GLY A 454 9.13 -18.50 1.97
N GLN A 455 10.32 -18.26 1.42
CA GLN A 455 10.47 -17.29 0.33
C GLN A 455 9.80 -17.77 -0.97
N PRO A 456 9.22 -16.84 -1.77
CA PRO A 456 9.19 -15.39 -1.54
C PRO A 456 8.10 -14.93 -0.55
N ASP A 457 7.16 -15.78 -0.18
CA ASP A 457 5.92 -15.37 0.50
C ASP A 457 6.15 -14.87 1.93
N PHE A 458 7.12 -15.43 2.66
CA PHE A 458 7.45 -14.97 4.02
C PHE A 458 8.91 -15.22 4.43
N ILE A 459 9.32 -14.59 5.52
CA ILE A 459 10.53 -14.95 6.29
C ILE A 459 10.16 -15.17 7.76
N SER A 460 10.97 -15.93 8.50
CA SER A 460 10.73 -16.22 9.91
C SER A 460 11.89 -15.77 10.80
N GLY A 461 11.57 -15.19 11.96
CA GLY A 461 12.51 -15.01 13.07
C GLY A 461 12.27 -16.07 14.14
N VAL A 462 13.28 -16.87 14.45
CA VAL A 462 13.16 -18.10 15.28
C VAL A 462 13.86 -17.94 16.63
N ILE A 463 13.19 -18.41 17.69
CA ILE A 463 13.75 -18.58 19.04
C ILE A 463 13.29 -19.91 19.65
N GLY A 464 14.23 -20.86 19.78
CA GLY A 464 13.90 -22.22 20.24
C GLY A 464 12.92 -22.91 19.29
N VAL A 465 11.75 -23.28 19.81
CA VAL A 465 10.66 -23.92 19.04
C VAL A 465 9.62 -22.93 18.53
N TYR A 466 9.79 -21.64 18.81
CA TYR A 466 8.86 -20.59 18.44
C TYR A 466 9.40 -19.77 17.27
N GLU A 467 8.50 -19.20 16.49
CA GLU A 467 8.82 -18.31 15.38
C GLU A 467 7.85 -17.13 15.28
N VAL A 468 8.30 -16.06 14.63
CA VAL A 468 7.46 -14.98 14.11
C VAL A 468 7.59 -14.97 12.60
N ARG A 469 6.49 -15.18 11.88
CA ARG A 469 6.44 -15.15 10.42
C ARG A 469 6.00 -13.78 9.93
N VAL A 470 6.69 -13.26 8.93
CA VAL A 470 6.33 -11.99 8.26
C VAL A 470 5.99 -12.30 6.82
N HIS A 471 4.71 -12.16 6.47
CA HIS A 471 4.17 -12.44 5.14
C HIS A 471 4.19 -11.18 4.28
N PHE A 472 4.57 -11.35 3.01
CA PHE A 472 4.66 -10.29 2.02
C PHE A 472 3.65 -10.50 0.89
N ALA A 473 2.97 -9.43 0.49
CA ALA A 473 2.23 -9.40 -0.77
C ALA A 473 3.17 -9.44 -1.98
N PRO A 474 2.65 -9.74 -3.19
CA PRO A 474 3.43 -9.65 -4.43
C PRO A 474 4.09 -8.29 -4.67
N ASP A 475 3.51 -7.20 -4.17
CA ASP A 475 4.08 -5.85 -4.26
C ASP A 475 5.14 -5.55 -3.19
N GLY A 476 5.43 -6.51 -2.30
CA GLY A 476 6.40 -6.40 -1.22
C GLY A 476 5.87 -5.81 0.09
N THR A 477 4.59 -5.43 0.16
CA THR A 477 3.97 -4.94 1.40
C THR A 477 3.89 -6.06 2.44
N ILE A 478 4.17 -5.77 3.72
CA ILE A 478 3.90 -6.71 4.81
C ILE A 478 2.38 -6.81 5.00
N THR A 479 1.81 -7.98 4.70
CA THR A 479 0.36 -8.21 4.81
C THR A 479 -0.04 -8.73 6.17
N GLU A 480 0.81 -9.57 6.75
CA GLU A 480 0.53 -10.26 8.00
C GLU A 480 1.83 -10.53 8.76
N VAL A 481 1.76 -10.45 10.09
CA VAL A 481 2.84 -10.91 10.98
C VAL A 481 2.22 -11.79 12.04
N THR A 482 2.65 -13.05 12.15
CA THR A 482 2.05 -14.03 13.06
C THR A 482 3.09 -14.68 13.95
N PRO A 483 2.80 -14.87 15.25
CA PRO A 483 3.61 -15.72 16.10
C PRO A 483 3.15 -17.18 15.93
N GLY A 484 4.05 -18.14 16.13
CA GLY A 484 3.73 -19.55 16.04
C GLY A 484 4.79 -20.47 16.62
N MET A 485 4.49 -21.77 16.61
CA MET A 485 5.49 -22.82 16.83
C MET A 485 5.96 -23.37 15.49
N LEU A 486 7.24 -23.72 15.40
CA LEU A 486 7.80 -24.42 14.25
C LEU A 486 7.10 -25.78 14.08
N MET A 487 6.22 -25.89 13.08
CA MET A 487 5.52 -27.12 12.75
C MET A 487 6.46 -28.04 11.97
N GLY A 488 7.09 -28.99 12.68
CA GLY A 488 7.78 -30.14 12.09
C GLY A 488 8.91 -29.77 11.12
N ALA A 489 10.03 -29.28 11.64
CA ALA A 489 11.28 -29.47 10.91
C ALA A 489 11.54 -30.99 10.82
N PRO A 490 11.75 -31.58 9.62
CA PRO A 490 12.27 -32.93 9.55
C PRO A 490 13.63 -32.91 10.27
N MET A 491 13.73 -33.61 11.40
CA MET A 491 14.98 -33.78 12.14
C MET A 491 16.04 -34.48 11.30
#